data_AF-A0A5K0V0L9-F1
#
_entry.id   AF-A0A5K0V0L9-F1
#
_cell.length_a   1.000
_cell.length_b   1.000
_cell.length_c   1.000
_cell.angle_alpha   90.00
_cell.angle_beta   90.00
_cell.angle_gamma   90.00
#
_symmetry.space_group_name_H-M   'P 1'
#
loop_
_entity.id
_entity.type
_entity.pdbx_description
1 polymer ?
#
loop_
_entity_poly.entity_id
_entity_poly.type
_entity_poly.pdbx_seq_one_letter_code
_entity_poly.pdbx_strand_id
1 'polypeptide(L)' 'MAVNYVFMEGKYNGSSLSILGRNTGMRPVREMAVVGGSGLFRMARGYAVARTHWFDANRGDATV' A
#
# COMPACT_ATOMS: atom_id res chain seq x y z
N MET A 1 1.10 -9.72 -2.07
CA MET A 1 1.59 -8.43 -2.59
C MET A 1 2.78 -8.01 -1.76
N ALA A 2 3.86 -7.65 -2.43
CA ALA A 2 5.03 -7.02 -1.83
C ALA A 2 5.23 -5.70 -2.60
N VAL A 3 5.04 -4.57 -1.91
CA VAL A 3 5.07 -3.24 -2.54
C VAL A 3 5.77 -2.24 -1.63
N ASN A 4 6.40 -1.24 -2.24
CA ASN A 4 6.88 -0.06 -1.56
C ASN A 4 6.10 1.17 -2.03
N TYR A 5 5.57 1.94 -1.08
CA TYR A 5 5.04 3.27 -1.35
C TYR A 5 6.15 4.29 -1.09
N VAL A 6 6.57 5.01 -2.11
CA VAL A 6 7.60 6.05 -2.03
C VAL A 6 6.93 7.41 -2.16
N PHE A 7 7.12 8.26 -1.15
CA PHE A 7 6.53 9.60 -1.14
C PHE A 7 7.49 10.58 -1.81
N MET A 8 7.00 11.35 -2.78
CA MET A 8 7.82 12.24 -3.61
C MET A 8 7.63 13.74 -3.31
N GLU A 9 6.69 14.09 -2.44
CA GLU A 9 6.34 15.48 -2.12
C GLU A 9 5.97 15.67 -0.64
N GLY A 10 5.97 16.93 -0.19
CA GLY A 10 5.58 17.33 1.16
C GLY A 10 6.53 16.86 2.26
N LYS A 11 6.00 16.76 3.49
CA LYS A 11 6.77 16.39 4.71
C LYS A 11 7.47 15.03 4.59
N TYR A 12 6.94 14.11 3.80
CA TYR A 12 7.41 12.73 3.71
C TYR A 12 8.29 12.48 2.47
N ASN A 13 8.60 13.50 1.67
CA ASN A 13 9.41 13.37 0.46
C ASN A 13 10.71 12.58 0.72
N GLY A 14 10.97 11.57 -0.11
CA GLY A 14 12.12 10.67 -0.02
C GLY A 14 11.98 9.54 1.00
N SER A 15 10.89 9.49 1.76
CA SER A 15 10.58 8.39 2.68
C SER A 15 9.74 7.31 2.01
N SER A 16 9.76 6.09 2.56
CA SER A 16 8.96 4.99 2.03
C SER A 16 8.36 4.09 3.10
N LEU A 17 7.27 3.40 2.75
CA LEU A 17 6.67 2.32 3.52
C LEU A 17 6.73 1.03 2.72
N SER A 18 7.18 -0.06 3.36
CA SER A 18 7.20 -1.40 2.78
C SER A 18 6.02 -2.19 3.30
N ILE A 19 5.20 -2.70 2.39
CA ILE A 19 3.99 -3.46 2.69
C ILE A 19 4.12 -4.88 2.13
N LEU A 20 3.90 -5.86 2.99
CA LEU A 20 3.86 -7.27 2.63
C LEU A 20 2.59 -7.89 3.19
N GLY A 21 1.75 -8.43 2.31
CA GLY A 21 0.50 -9.04 2.74
C GLY A 21 -0.32 -9.65 1.62
N ARG A 22 -1.37 -10.37 2.00
CA ARG A 22 -2.32 -10.97 1.05
C ARG A 22 -3.28 -9.90 0.52
N ASN A 23 -3.22 -9.61 -0.77
CA ASN A 23 -4.11 -8.67 -1.44
C ASN A 23 -5.18 -9.46 -2.23
N THR A 24 -6.35 -9.66 -1.63
CA THR A 24 -7.50 -10.32 -2.29
C THR A 24 -8.44 -9.25 -2.83
N GLY A 25 -8.20 -8.79 -4.06
CA GLY A 25 -8.81 -7.57 -4.64
C GLY A 25 -10.34 -7.49 -4.65
N MET A 26 -11.01 -8.65 -4.61
CA MET A 26 -12.47 -8.77 -4.54
C MET A 26 -13.04 -8.64 -3.12
N ARG A 27 -12.21 -8.63 -2.07
CA ARG A 27 -12.67 -8.35 -0.71
C ARG A 27 -12.90 -6.84 -0.56
N PRO A 28 -14.00 -6.42 0.09
CA PRO A 28 -14.35 -5.00 0.20
C PRO A 28 -13.32 -4.20 1.02
N VAL A 29 -12.66 -4.84 1.99
CA VAL A 29 -11.62 -4.24 2.82
C VAL A 29 -10.49 -5.25 2.98
N ARG A 30 -9.25 -4.79 2.80
CA ARG A 30 -8.05 -5.61 2.90
C ARG A 30 -7.05 -4.93 3.82
N GLU A 31 -6.63 -5.63 4.86
CA GLU A 31 -5.55 -5.21 5.72
C GLU A 31 -4.24 -5.86 5.25
N MET A 32 -3.17 -5.07 5.16
CA MET A 32 -1.84 -5.54 4.82
C MET A 32 -0.81 -4.94 5.79
N ALA A 33 0.16 -5.74 6.21
CA ALA A 33 1.15 -5.31 7.20
C ALA A 33 2.15 -4.33 6.60
N VAL A 34 2.42 -3.25 7.32
CA VAL A 34 3.62 -2.43 7.13
C VAL A 34 4.76 -3.14 7.85
N VAL A 35 5.66 -3.73 7.07
CA VAL A 35 6.79 -4.52 7.58
C VAL A 35 8.05 -3.68 7.79
N GLY A 36 8.04 -2.43 7.35
CA GLY A 36 9.13 -1.49 7.54
C GLY A 36 8.93 -0.19 6.78
N GLY A 37 9.95 0.66 6.84
CA GLY A 37 10.00 1.91 6.10
C GLY A 37 11.40 2.53 6.12
N SER A 38 11.58 3.56 5.30
CA SER A 38 12.82 4.32 5.17
C SER A 38 12.59 5.81 5.47
N GLY A 39 13.67 6.58 5.60
CA GLY A 39 13.59 8.01 5.89
C GLY A 39 12.86 8.30 7.20
N LEU A 40 11.83 9.15 7.15
CA LEU A 40 10.98 9.47 8.30
C LEU A 40 10.22 8.25 8.85
N PHE A 41 10.01 7.21 8.05
CA PHE A 41 9.34 5.97 8.47
C PHE A 41 10.32 4.87 8.90
N ARG A 42 11.56 5.23 9.25
CA ARG A 42 12.54 4.27 9.78
C ARG A 42 11.94 3.53 10.99
N MET A 43 12.05 2.19 10.95
CA MET A 43 11.47 1.28 11.96
C MET A 43 9.94 1.31 12.07
N ALA A 44 9.24 1.80 11.04
CA ALA A 44 7.77 1.80 11.03
C ALA A 44 7.19 0.39 11.16
N ARG A 45 6.17 0.27 12.00
CA ARG A 45 5.28 -0.90 12.13
C ARG A 45 3.85 -0.38 12.13
N GLY A 46 2.96 -1.12 11.48
CA GLY A 46 1.56 -0.74 11.36
C GLY A 46 0.84 -1.57 10.31
N TYR A 47 -0.28 -1.06 9.83
CA TYR A 47 -1.09 -1.72 8.83
C TYR A 47 -1.64 -0.68 7.83
N ALA A 48 -1.90 -1.14 6.62
CA ALA A 48 -2.60 -0.39 5.59
C ALA A 48 -3.95 -1.05 5.31
N VAL A 49 -4.97 -0.24 5.05
CA VAL A 49 -6.31 -0.69 4.68
C VAL A 49 -6.62 -0.23 3.26
N ALA A 50 -6.87 -1.18 2.36
CA ALA A 50 -7.14 -0.91 0.95
C ALA A 50 -8.56 -1.32 0.55
N ARG A 51 -9.24 -0.49 -0.26
CA ARG A 51 -10.61 -0.72 -0.76
C ARG A 51 -10.65 -0.49 -2.27
N THR A 52 -11.11 -1.47 -3.04
CA THR A 52 -11.18 -1.29 -4.49
C THR A 52 -12.37 -0.38 -4.80
N HIS A 53 -12.11 0.79 -5.37
CA HIS A 53 -13.11 1.79 -5.76
C HIS A 53 -13.67 1.53 -7.15
N TRP A 54 -12.83 1.04 -8.06
CA TRP A 54 -13.21 0.71 -9.43
C TRP A 54 -12.36 -0.45 -9.95
N PHE A 55 -12.95 -1.30 -10.78
CA PHE A 55 -12.26 -2.44 -11.38
C PHE A 55 -12.86 -2.76 -12.76
N ASP A 56 -12.01 -2.80 -13.79
CA ASP A 56 -12.34 -3.32 -15.11
C ASP A 56 -11.85 -4.77 -15.22
N ALA A 57 -12.78 -5.72 -15.15
CA ALA A 57 -12.46 -7.15 -15.21
C ALA A 57 -11.92 -7.60 -16.58
N ASN A 58 -12.19 -6.85 -17.65
CA ASN A 58 -11.74 -7.20 -18.99
C ASN A 58 -10.29 -6.76 -19.24
N ARG A 59 -9.87 -5.64 -18.64
CA ARG A 59 -8.51 -5.10 -18.76
C ARG A 59 -7.60 -5.43 -17.58
N GLY A 60 -8.18 -5.71 -16.42
CA GLY A 60 -7.47 -5.88 -15.16
C GLY A 60 -7.12 -4.57 -14.45
N ASP A 61 -7.58 -3.43 -14.97
CA ASP A 61 -7.32 -2.11 -14.40
C ASP A 61 -8.14 -1.90 -13.12
N ALA A 62 -7.55 -1.23 -12.13
CA ALA A 62 -8.20 -0.98 -10.85
C ALA A 62 -7.80 0.37 -10.26
N THR A 63 -8.75 1.00 -9.58
CA THR A 63 -8.49 2.07 -8.61
C THR A 63 -8.73 1.52 -7.21
N VAL A 64 -7.73 1.60 -6.35
CA VAL A 64 -7.68 1.01 -5.00
C VAL A 64 -7.36 2.08 -3.97
#